data_AF-A0A1H1KL01-F1
#
_entry.id   AF-A0A1H1KL01-F1
#
_cell.length_a   1.000
_cell.length_b   1.000
_cell.length_c   1.000
_cell.angle_alpha   90.00
_cell.angle_beta   90.00
_cell.angle_gamma   90.00
#
_symmetry.space_group_name_H-M   'P 1'
#
loop_
_entity.id
_entity.type
_entity.pdbx_description
1 polymer ?
#
loop_
_entity_poly.entity_id
_entity_poly.type
_entity_poly.pdbx_seq_one_letter_code
_entity_poly.pdbx_strand_id
1 'polypeptide(L)'
;MSNVQKVSVALTPEIVAMLKDAVETGEYTSTSEVVREALRAWKMRRTVHEMEIGELCKLWNEGVASGPPIDAESVFRRLRDKYAEQAASEPSCYQPRPDCGRTVRD
;
A
#
# COMPACT_ATOMS: atom_id res chain seq x y z
N MET A 1 -3.70 20.34 -32.17
CA MET A 1 -2.87 19.36 -32.90
C MET A 1 -1.87 18.77 -31.92
N SER A 2 -2.16 17.60 -31.32
CA SER A 2 -1.23 16.91 -30.43
C SER A 2 -0.04 16.41 -31.27
N ASN A 3 1.13 17.00 -31.08
CA ASN A 3 2.34 16.62 -31.81
C ASN A 3 2.83 15.24 -31.35
N VAL A 4 2.64 14.21 -32.17
CA VAL A 4 3.09 12.84 -31.90
C VAL A 4 4.44 12.64 -32.59
N GLN A 5 5.48 12.35 -31.82
CA GLN A 5 6.81 12.02 -32.33
C GLN A 5 6.99 10.50 -32.41
N LYS A 6 7.58 9.99 -33.49
CA LYS A 6 7.91 8.57 -33.64
C LYS A 6 9.24 8.28 -32.95
N VAL A 7 9.25 7.26 -32.11
CA VAL A 7 10.45 6.76 -31.42
C VAL A 7 10.64 5.29 -31.79
N SER A 8 11.86 4.92 -32.17
CA SER A 8 12.22 3.51 -32.40
C SER A 8 12.79 2.91 -31.12
N VAL A 9 12.24 1.78 -30.68
CA VAL A 9 12.66 1.07 -29.47
C VAL A 9 12.83 -0.41 -29.76
N ALA A 10 13.83 -1.05 -29.15
CA ALA A 10 13.99 -2.49 -29.21
C ALA A 10 13.14 -3.13 -28.10
N LEU A 11 12.29 -4.08 -28.48
CA LEU A 11 11.45 -4.86 -27.56
C LEU A 11 11.79 -6.34 -27.69
N THR A 12 11.61 -7.10 -26.61
CA THR A 12 11.78 -8.55 -26.66
C THR A 12 10.69 -9.18 -27.53
N PRO A 13 10.94 -10.35 -28.15
CA PRO A 13 9.95 -11.03 -28.98
C PRO A 13 8.63 -11.30 -28.24
N GLU A 14 8.71 -11.62 -26.95
CA GLU A 14 7.57 -11.84 -26.07
C GLU A 14 6.68 -10.59 -25.95
N ILE A 15 7.28 -9.42 -25.72
CA ILE A 15 6.52 -8.16 -25.65
C ILE A 15 5.91 -7.84 -27.01
N VAL A 16 6.65 -8.07 -28.11
CA VAL A 16 6.11 -7.86 -29.47
C VAL A 16 4.90 -8.76 -29.72
N ALA A 17 4.94 -10.03 -29.29
CA ALA A 17 3.81 -10.95 -29.42
C ALA A 17 2.59 -10.45 -28.63
N MET A 18 2.79 -10.02 -27.37
CA MET A 18 1.73 -9.43 -26.55
C MET A 18 1.10 -8.18 -27.20
N LEU A 19 1.92 -7.28 -27.76
CA LEU A 19 1.41 -6.09 -28.45
C LEU A 19 0.59 -6.43 -29.70
N LYS A 20 0.97 -7.49 -30.43
CA LYS A 20 0.23 -7.94 -31.60
C LYS A 20 -1.09 -8.58 -31.23
N ASP A 21 -1.08 -9.47 -30.24
CA ASP A 21 -2.29 -10.15 -29.73
C ASP A 21 -3.35 -9.14 -29.26
N ALA A 22 -2.94 -8.10 -28.53
CA ALA A 22 -3.82 -7.02 -28.08
C ALA A 22 -4.48 -6.23 -29.23
N VAL A 23 -3.84 -6.19 -30.41
CA VAL A 23 -4.40 -5.55 -31.61
C VAL A 23 -5.25 -6.54 -32.41
N GLU A 24 -4.81 -7.78 -32.55
CA GLU A 24 -5.49 -8.84 -33.29
C GLU A 24 -6.83 -9.24 -32.65
N THR A 25 -6.90 -9.23 -31.32
CA THR A 25 -8.13 -9.43 -30.55
C THR A 25 -9.10 -8.24 -30.61
N GLY A 26 -8.63 -7.09 -31.12
CA GLY A 26 -9.42 -5.86 -31.22
C GLY A 26 -9.52 -5.06 -29.92
N GLU A 27 -8.77 -5.40 -28.88
CA GLU A 27 -8.71 -4.62 -27.64
C GLU A 27 -8.13 -3.21 -27.90
N TYR A 28 -7.18 -3.11 -28.85
CA TYR A 28 -6.57 -1.85 -29.26
C TYR A 28 -6.54 -1.67 -30.78
N THR A 29 -6.59 -0.41 -31.23
CA THR A 29 -6.56 -0.09 -32.66
C THR A 29 -5.15 -0.13 -33.24
N SER A 30 -4.12 0.00 -32.40
CA SER A 30 -2.72 -0.04 -32.84
C SER A 30 -1.76 -0.36 -31.69
N THR A 31 -0.59 -0.89 -32.03
CA THR A 31 0.51 -1.12 -31.06
C THR A 31 0.97 0.17 -30.38
N SER A 32 0.92 1.30 -31.10
CA SER A 32 1.24 2.62 -30.54
C SER A 32 0.25 3.07 -29.47
N GLU A 33 -0.99 2.58 -29.50
CA GLU A 33 -1.99 2.85 -28.48
C GLU A 33 -1.70 2.08 -27.20
N VAL A 34 -1.43 0.78 -27.30
CA VAL A 34 -1.02 -0.08 -26.19
C VAL A 34 0.21 0.50 -25.49
N VAL A 35 1.23 0.89 -26.26
CA VAL A 35 2.46 1.47 -25.70
C VAL A 35 2.18 2.79 -24.98
N ARG A 36 1.28 3.63 -25.48
CA ARG A 36 0.92 4.89 -24.79
C ARG A 36 0.14 4.63 -23.50
N GLU A 37 -0.76 3.66 -23.49
CA GLU A 37 -1.50 3.24 -22.29
C GLU A 37 -0.51 2.72 -21.23
N ALA A 38 0.36 1.78 -21.60
CA ALA A 38 1.39 1.24 -20.71
C ALA A 38 2.32 2.34 -20.14
N LEU A 39 2.73 3.32 -20.97
CA LEU A 39 3.56 4.44 -20.53
C LEU A 39 2.81 5.40 -19.59
N ARG A 40 1.50 5.60 -19.77
CA ARG A 40 0.69 6.38 -18.81
C ARG A 40 0.60 5.66 -17.48
N ALA A 41 0.31 4.36 -17.49
CA ALA A 41 0.26 3.55 -16.27
C ALA A 41 1.62 3.55 -15.55
N TRP A 42 2.72 3.41 -16.30
CA TRP A 42 4.08 3.51 -15.77
C TRP A 42 4.36 4.88 -15.14
N LYS A 43 3.99 5.98 -15.82
CA LYS A 43 4.15 7.33 -15.30
C LYS A 43 3.36 7.52 -14.00
N MET A 44 2.11 7.08 -13.95
CA MET A 44 1.28 7.19 -12.75
C MET A 44 1.90 6.46 -11.56
N ARG A 45 2.38 5.22 -11.75
CA ARG A 45 3.09 4.47 -10.70
C ARG A 45 4.32 5.21 -10.18
N ARG A 46 5.10 5.82 -11.08
CA ARG A 46 6.27 6.61 -10.69
C ARG A 46 5.89 7.86 -9.90
N THR A 47 4.85 8.57 -10.31
CA THR A 47 4.38 9.75 -9.58
C THR A 47 3.95 9.39 -8.16
N VAL A 48 3.20 8.30 -7.97
CA VAL A 48 2.83 7.83 -6.62
C VAL A 48 4.07 7.49 -5.81
N HIS A 49 5.01 6.75 -6.39
CA HIS A 49 6.24 6.36 -5.72
C HIS A 49 7.10 7.57 -5.30
N GLU A 50 7.19 8.60 -6.16
CA GLU A 50 7.91 9.84 -5.86
C GLU A 50 7.24 10.61 -4.72
N MET A 51 5.90 10.61 -4.64
CA MET A 51 5.15 11.19 -3.52
C MET A 51 5.38 10.43 -2.22
N GLU A 52 5.38 9.09 -2.25
CA GLU A 52 5.63 8.23 -1.09
C GLU A 52 7.04 8.46 -0.52
N ILE A 53 8.06 8.50 -1.39
CA ILE A 53 9.43 8.84 -0.99
C ILE A 53 9.47 10.23 -0.38
N GLY A 54 8.79 11.20 -0.99
CA GLY A 54 8.69 12.56 -0.47
C GLY A 54 8.15 12.61 0.96
N GLU A 55 7.05 11.88 1.23
CA GLU A 55 6.45 11.83 2.56
C GLU A 55 7.36 11.11 3.58
N LEU A 56 8.01 10.01 3.18
CA LEU A 56 8.96 9.32 4.04
C LEU A 56 10.16 10.20 4.41
N CYS A 57 10.72 10.94 3.44
CA CYS A 57 11.81 11.89 3.69
C CYS A 57 11.36 13.02 4.63
N LYS A 58 10.13 13.51 4.48
CA LYS A 58 9.55 14.51 5.37
C LYS A 58 9.41 13.97 6.80
N LEU A 59 8.80 12.80 6.99
CA LEU A 59 8.66 12.16 8.31
C LEU A 59 10.01 11.87 8.96
N TRP A 60 11.00 11.44 8.16
CA TRP A 60 12.37 11.28 8.63
C TRP A 60 12.95 12.59 9.16
N ASN A 61 12.84 13.67 8.39
CA ASN A 61 13.34 14.99 8.80
C ASN A 61 12.62 15.52 10.04
N GLU A 62 11.31 15.31 10.14
CA GLU A 62 10.54 15.61 11.35
C GLU A 62 11.07 14.81 12.56
N GLY A 63 11.34 13.51 12.39
CA GLY A 63 11.94 12.67 13.42
C GLY A 63 13.33 13.14 13.85
N VAL A 64 14.20 13.46 12.90
CA VAL A 64 15.54 14.01 13.17
C VAL A 64 15.44 15.36 13.89
N ALA A 65 14.47 16.19 13.55
CA ALA A 65 14.24 17.49 14.19
C ALA A 65 13.50 17.39 15.53
N SER A 66 12.96 16.22 15.90
CA SER A 66 12.12 16.04 17.10
C SER A 66 12.89 16.07 18.43
N GLY A 67 14.22 16.11 18.37
CA GLY A 67 15.09 16.19 19.53
C GLY A 67 15.84 14.89 19.83
N PRO A 68 16.45 14.77 21.03
CA PRO A 68 17.24 13.61 21.39
C PRO A 68 16.41 12.31 21.45
N PRO A 69 17.01 11.15 21.14
CA PRO A 69 16.33 9.87 21.29
C PRO A 69 15.97 9.61 22.76
N ILE A 70 14.80 9.00 22.98
CA ILE A 70 14.30 8.63 24.30
C ILE A 70 14.57 7.14 24.52
N ASP A 71 14.89 6.76 25.76
CA ASP A 71 15.07 5.35 26.14
C ASP A 71 13.79 4.54 25.87
N ALA A 72 13.94 3.41 25.17
CA ALA A 72 12.82 2.60 24.72
C ALA A 72 12.00 2.01 25.88
N GLU A 73 12.65 1.55 26.95
CA GLU A 73 11.95 0.94 28.09
C GLU A 73 11.08 1.95 28.83
N SER A 74 11.56 3.19 28.97
CA SER A 74 10.76 4.29 29.53
C SER A 74 9.50 4.57 28.72
N VAL A 75 9.59 4.54 27.38
CA VAL A 75 8.46 4.76 26.47
C VAL A 75 7.48 3.60 26.56
N PHE A 76 7.95 2.35 26.48
CA PHE A 76 7.08 1.17 26.54
C PHE A 76 6.40 1.01 27.89
N ARG A 77 7.05 1.39 29.00
CA ARG A 77 6.40 1.41 30.32
C ARG A 77 5.23 2.39 30.33
N ARG A 78 5.48 3.65 29.96
CA ARG A 78 4.45 4.68 29.87
C ARG A 78 3.29 4.29 28.96
N LEU A 79 3.58 3.65 27.81
CA LEU A 79 2.55 3.19 26.87
C LEU A 79 1.71 2.04 27.46
N ARG A 80 2.33 1.06 28.13
CA ARG A 80 1.61 -0.02 28.80
C ARG A 80 0.67 0.51 29.87
N ASP A 81 1.13 1.44 30.70
CA ASP A 81 0.32 2.05 31.75
C ASP A 81 -0.90 2.76 31.15
N LYS A 82 -0.68 3.59 30.12
CA LYS A 82 -1.76 4.29 29.39
C LYS A 82 -2.81 3.31 28.82
N TYR A 83 -2.37 2.25 28.14
CA TYR A 83 -3.31 1.32 27.51
C TYR A 83 -4.02 0.42 28.54
N ALA A 84 -3.40 0.12 29.68
CA ALA A 84 -4.04 -0.59 30.79
C ALA A 84 -5.17 0.25 31.41
N GLU A 85 -4.94 1.55 31.61
CA GLU A 85 -5.96 2.49 32.08
C GLU A 85 -7.13 2.61 31.08
N GLN A 86 -6.83 2.68 29.79
CA GLN A 86 -7.86 2.70 28.75
C GLN A 86 -8.71 1.44 28.75
N ALA A 87 -8.09 0.26 28.83
CA ALA A 87 -8.79 -1.01 28.92
C ALA A 87 -9.64 -1.13 30.20
N ALA A 88 -9.17 -0.58 31.32
CA ALA A 88 -9.95 -0.54 32.55
C ALA A 88 -11.14 0.44 32.50
N SER A 89 -11.06 1.47 31.66
CA SER A 89 -12.15 2.45 31.46
C SER A 89 -13.22 2.00 30.47
N GLU A 90 -12.97 0.94 29.68
CA GLU A 90 -13.93 0.39 28.75
C GLU A 90 -14.89 -0.55 29.51
N PRO A 91 -16.18 -0.22 29.66
CA PRO A 91 -17.10 -1.08 30.40
C PRO A 91 -17.23 -2.41 29.66
N SER A 92 -16.77 -3.50 30.30
CA SER A 92 -16.93 -4.85 29.78
C SER A 92 -18.41 -5.17 29.61
N CYS A 93 -18.91 -5.06 28.38
CA CYS A 93 -20.24 -5.53 27.98
C CYS A 93 -20.31 -7.06 27.88
N TYR A 94 -19.24 -7.79 28.22
CA TYR A 94 -19.24 -9.24 28.19
C TYR A 94 -19.68 -9.80 29.56
N GLN A 95 -20.98 -10.02 29.71
CA GLN A 95 -21.47 -10.87 30.79
C GLN A 95 -21.16 -12.34 30.46
N PRO A 96 -20.48 -13.10 31.33
CA PRO A 96 -20.29 -14.52 31.11
C PRO A 96 -21.65 -15.22 31.12
N ARG A 97 -21.92 -16.03 30.08
CA ARG A 97 -23.12 -16.88 30.07
C ARG A 97 -23.06 -17.85 31.26
N PRO A 98 -24.16 -18.04 32.00
CA PRO A 98 -24.20 -19.05 33.05
C PRO A 98 -23.99 -20.44 32.43
N ASP A 99 -23.12 -21.20 33.08
CA ASP A 99 -22.69 -22.55 32.72
C ASP A 99 -23.89 -23.44 32.39
N CYS A 100 -24.13 -23.71 31.10
CA CYS A 100 -25.14 -24.68 30.68
C CYS A 100 -24.60 -26.07 30.98
N GLY A 101 -24.92 -26.55 32.19
CA GLY A 101 -24.54 -27.87 32.71
C GLY A 101 -24.75 -28.98 31.69
N ARG A 102 -23.64 -29.41 31.09
CA ARG A 102 -23.60 -30.56 30.19
C ARG A 102 -23.49 -31.81 31.06
N THR A 103 -24.63 -32.33 31.54
CA THR A 103 -24.67 -33.68 32.12
C THR A 103 -24.48 -34.68 30.99
N VAL A 104 -23.30 -35.31 30.93
CA VAL A 104 -23.08 -36.50 30.11
C VAL A 104 -23.82 -37.64 30.81
N ARG A 105 -24.85 -38.19 30.17
CA ARG A 105 -25.47 -39.45 30.61
C ARG A 105 -24.74 -40.59 29.92
N ASP A 106 -24.28 -41.56 30.71
CA ASP A 106 -23.88 -42.90 30.27
C ASP A 106 -25.10 -43.73 29.83
#